data_AF-A0A8H4WKS8-F1
#
_entry.id   AF-A0A8H4WKS8-F1
#
_cell.length_a   1.000
_cell.length_b   1.000
_cell.length_c   1.000
_cell.angle_alpha   90.00
_cell.angle_beta   90.00
_cell.angle_gamma   90.00
#
_symmetry.space_group_name_H-M   'P 1'
#
loop_
_entity.id
_entity.type
_entity.pdbx_description
1 polymer ?
#
loop_
_entity_poly.entity_id
_entity_poly.type
_entity_poly.pdbx_seq_one_letter_code
_entity_poly.pdbx_strand_id
1 'polypeptide(L)'
;MVAATKALTTKVASGTPYQLDDSQVLRASNALLRHIKSEQKDQEKTSVKKTLIGDDDDESDAEGSPATSELVWLVMTTKKHVVDKNRLKPSKISVPHSLNKSSSLNICLITADPQRSVKDIVADPAFPSELSSRITKVIGLTKLRDRYKSFESRRQLLSEHDVFLADDRIIMRLVETLGKIFYQSSKRPIPIRIEQIDKVDGKRVKKDPK
;
A
#
# COMPACT_ATOMS: atom_id res chain seq x y z
N MET A 1 46.82 2.29 3.29
CA MET A 1 46.03 2.04 4.52
C MET A 1 44.69 1.48 4.09
N VAL A 2 44.31 0.28 4.54
CA VAL A 2 43.02 -0.33 4.20
C VAL A 2 41.97 0.21 5.16
N ALA A 3 40.93 0.89 4.65
CA ALA A 3 39.85 1.40 5.47
C ALA A 3 39.04 0.23 6.05
N ALA A 4 39.00 0.13 7.38
CA ALA A 4 38.26 -0.93 8.06
C ALA A 4 36.76 -0.80 7.77
N THR A 5 36.22 -1.78 7.05
CA THR A 5 34.77 -1.91 6.81
C THR A 5 34.06 -2.20 8.13
N LYS A 6 33.41 -1.18 8.72
CA LYS A 6 32.49 -1.37 9.85
C LYS A 6 31.44 -2.42 9.46
N ALA A 7 31.28 -3.44 10.31
CA ALA A 7 30.32 -4.52 10.06
C ALA A 7 28.88 -3.98 10.06
N LEU A 8 28.07 -4.43 9.09
CA LEU A 8 26.71 -3.95 8.82
C LEU A 8 25.68 -4.25 9.93
N THR A 9 26.06 -5.07 10.91
CA THR A 9 25.19 -5.54 12.00
C THR A 9 26.03 -5.68 13.27
N THR A 10 25.58 -5.10 14.38
CA THR A 10 26.19 -5.32 15.69
C THR A 10 25.75 -6.67 16.25
N LYS A 11 26.70 -7.58 16.53
CA LYS A 11 26.41 -8.79 17.30
C LYS A 11 26.28 -8.40 18.77
N VAL A 12 25.07 -8.49 19.33
CA VAL A 12 24.79 -8.22 20.75
C VAL A 12 24.46 -9.53 21.47
N ALA A 13 24.83 -9.63 22.75
CA ALA A 13 24.77 -10.85 23.55
C ALA A 13 23.35 -11.32 23.95
N SER A 14 22.31 -10.54 23.68
CA SER A 14 20.91 -10.95 23.87
C SER A 14 20.01 -10.25 22.87
N GLY A 15 19.31 -11.01 22.03
CA GLY A 15 18.48 -10.51 20.92
C GLY A 15 18.59 -11.37 19.66
N THR A 16 17.85 -11.03 18.61
CA THR A 16 18.02 -11.67 17.29
C THR A 16 19.38 -11.29 16.70
N PRO A 17 20.16 -12.23 16.10
CA PRO A 17 21.58 -12.02 15.78
C PRO A 17 21.90 -11.00 14.67
N TYR A 18 20.89 -10.31 14.14
CA TYR A 18 21.02 -9.28 13.10
C TYR A 18 20.26 -8.01 13.52
N GLN A 19 20.83 -7.25 14.44
CA GLN A 19 20.34 -5.91 14.74
C GLN A 19 21.00 -4.91 13.78
N LEU A 20 20.17 -4.06 13.17
CA LEU A 20 20.63 -2.98 12.30
C LEU A 20 21.27 -1.87 13.15
N ASP A 21 22.32 -1.24 12.63
CA ASP A 21 22.91 -0.04 13.25
C ASP A 21 22.09 1.19 12.84
N ASP A 22 21.30 1.73 13.79
CA ASP A 22 20.48 2.92 13.58
C ASP A 22 21.30 4.12 13.08
N SER A 23 22.57 4.27 13.49
CA SER A 23 23.44 5.34 13.02
C SER A 23 23.79 5.18 11.55
N GLN A 24 23.94 3.94 11.08
CA GLN A 24 24.16 3.63 9.66
C GLN A 24 22.88 3.85 8.85
N VAL A 25 21.72 3.45 9.37
CA VAL A 25 20.40 3.67 8.73
C VAL A 25 20.07 5.16 8.60
N LEU A 26 20.35 5.96 9.65
CA LEU A 26 20.20 7.41 9.62
C LEU A 26 21.16 8.07 8.63
N ARG A 27 22.42 7.60 8.55
CA ARG A 27 23.38 8.12 7.56
C ARG A 27 22.95 7.80 6.13
N ALA A 28 22.47 6.58 5.87
CA ALA A 28 22.02 6.14 4.55
C ALA A 28 20.74 6.89 4.09
N SER A 29 19.74 7.00 4.95
CA SER A 29 18.50 7.71 4.65
C SER A 29 18.73 9.22 4.39
N ASN A 30 19.57 9.88 5.21
CA ASN A 30 19.96 11.27 4.95
C ASN A 30 20.74 11.45 3.64
N ALA A 31 21.60 10.50 3.27
CA ALA A 31 22.31 10.54 1.98
C ALA A 31 21.35 10.38 0.80
N LEU A 32 20.39 9.45 0.89
CA LEU A 32 19.36 9.23 -0.13
C LEU A 32 18.46 10.47 -0.31
N LEU A 33 17.99 11.06 0.79
CA LEU A 33 17.17 12.29 0.74
C LEU A 33 17.92 13.49 0.13
N ARG A 34 19.25 13.56 0.27
CA ARG A 34 20.08 14.58 -0.40
C ARG A 34 20.21 14.30 -1.89
N HIS A 35 20.37 13.04 -2.28
CA HIS A 35 20.49 12.63 -3.67
C HIS A 35 19.19 12.90 -4.44
N ILE A 36 18.04 12.47 -3.92
CA ILE A 36 16.70 12.74 -4.47
C ILE A 36 16.52 14.25 -4.74
N LYS A 37 16.81 15.10 -3.75
CA LYS A 37 16.73 16.57 -3.89
C LYS A 37 17.71 17.17 -4.90
N SER A 38 18.84 16.51 -5.16
CA SER A 38 19.77 16.92 -6.21
C SER A 38 19.24 16.52 -7.59
N GLU A 39 18.79 15.27 -7.74
CA GLU A 39 18.25 14.78 -9.01
C GLU A 39 17.01 15.56 -9.43
N GLN A 40 16.12 15.92 -8.50
CA GLN A 40 14.98 16.79 -8.77
C GLN A 40 15.42 18.14 -9.35
N LYS A 41 16.40 18.81 -8.72
CA LYS A 41 16.97 20.07 -9.24
C LYS A 41 17.67 19.92 -10.59
N ASP A 42 18.27 18.78 -10.86
CA ASP A 42 18.97 18.55 -12.13
C ASP A 42 18.00 18.11 -13.24
N GLN A 43 16.89 17.47 -12.90
CA GLN A 43 15.73 17.25 -13.77
C GLN A 43 15.03 18.56 -14.11
N GLU A 44 14.76 19.44 -13.13
CA GLU A 44 14.22 20.80 -13.33
C GLU A 44 15.09 21.62 -14.29
N LYS A 45 16.41 21.70 -14.04
CA LYS A 45 17.34 22.38 -14.96
C LYS A 45 17.40 21.75 -16.35
N THR A 46 17.09 20.47 -16.49
CA THR A 46 17.10 19.76 -17.77
C THR A 46 15.78 19.92 -18.52
N SER A 47 14.64 19.96 -17.83
CA SER A 47 13.34 20.25 -18.45
C SER A 47 13.24 21.73 -18.90
N VAL A 48 13.76 22.67 -18.10
CA VAL A 48 13.91 24.09 -18.48
C VAL A 48 14.79 24.28 -19.72
N LYS A 49 15.77 23.40 -19.96
CA LYS A 49 16.59 23.43 -21.20
C LYS A 49 15.92 22.76 -22.40
N LYS A 50 15.01 21.81 -22.16
CA LYS A 50 14.26 21.11 -23.22
C LYS A 50 13.02 21.86 -23.70
N THR A 51 12.59 22.87 -22.97
CA THR A 51 11.46 23.77 -23.29
C THR A 51 11.87 25.01 -24.09
N LEU A 52 13.15 25.13 -24.47
CA LEU A 52 13.67 26.23 -25.31
C LEU A 52 13.51 25.98 -26.83
N ILE A 53 12.41 25.35 -27.21
CA ILE A 53 11.84 25.42 -28.57
C ILE A 53 10.42 25.92 -28.32
N GLY A 54 10.23 27.22 -28.49
CA GLY A 54 9.04 27.90 -28.00
C GLY A 54 7.80 27.58 -28.82
N ASP A 55 6.65 27.63 -28.15
CA ASP A 55 5.48 28.33 -28.68
C ASP A 55 4.95 29.23 -27.56
N ASP A 56 4.44 30.40 -27.95
CA ASP A 56 4.14 31.54 -27.08
C ASP A 56 2.61 31.66 -26.97
N ASP A 57 1.99 30.94 -26.04
CA ASP A 57 0.57 31.09 -25.62
C ASP A 57 0.23 30.14 -24.45
N ASP A 58 0.28 30.65 -23.20
CA ASP A 58 -0.81 30.58 -22.20
C ASP A 58 -0.28 30.90 -20.78
N GLU A 59 -0.61 32.09 -20.30
CA GLU A 59 -0.41 32.54 -18.92
C GLU A 59 -1.44 31.87 -18.00
N SER A 60 -1.09 30.76 -17.36
CA SER A 60 -1.87 30.22 -16.24
C SER A 60 -0.98 29.80 -15.06
N ASP A 61 -0.66 30.77 -14.20
CA ASP A 61 -0.18 30.50 -12.83
C ASP A 61 -1.23 29.68 -12.06
N ALA A 62 -0.95 28.40 -11.82
CA ALA A 62 -1.75 27.56 -10.94
C ALA A 62 -0.90 26.49 -10.22
N GLU A 63 -0.46 26.84 -9.01
CA GLU A 63 -0.03 25.94 -7.93
C GLU A 63 1.18 25.03 -8.19
N GLY A 64 2.29 25.37 -7.53
CA GLY A 64 3.47 24.52 -7.39
C GLY A 64 3.20 23.26 -6.55
N SER A 65 2.57 22.25 -7.15
CA SER A 65 2.56 20.90 -6.60
C SER A 65 4.01 20.39 -6.52
N PRO A 66 4.54 20.01 -5.35
CA PRO A 66 5.91 19.51 -5.27
C PRO A 66 6.01 18.23 -6.11
N ALA A 67 7.01 18.19 -6.99
CA ALA A 67 7.27 17.06 -7.86
C ALA A 67 7.20 15.74 -7.07
N THR A 68 6.34 14.84 -7.56
CA THR A 68 6.11 13.45 -7.12
C THR A 68 6.73 13.07 -5.77
N SER A 69 5.89 12.75 -4.77
CA SER A 69 6.36 12.06 -3.56
C SER A 69 7.02 10.73 -3.93
N GLU A 70 8.34 10.75 -4.13
CA GLU A 70 9.12 9.60 -4.57
C GLU A 70 9.01 8.50 -3.52
N LEU A 71 8.47 7.35 -3.93
CA LEU A 71 8.28 6.22 -3.05
C LEU A 71 9.66 5.65 -2.73
N VAL A 72 10.08 5.73 -1.48
CA VAL A 72 11.29 5.03 -1.00
C VAL A 72 10.91 3.61 -0.59
N TRP A 73 11.57 2.60 -1.15
CA TRP A 73 11.40 1.19 -0.79
C TRP A 73 12.72 0.53 -0.38
N LEU A 74 12.62 -0.48 0.48
CA LEU A 74 13.75 -1.32 0.88
C LEU A 74 13.77 -2.61 0.06
N VAL A 75 14.86 -2.87 -0.65
CA VAL A 75 15.07 -4.15 -1.34
C VAL A 75 15.67 -5.15 -0.35
N MET A 76 14.87 -6.13 0.07
CA MET A 76 15.33 -7.23 0.94
C MET A 76 15.75 -8.43 0.10
N THR A 77 17.03 -8.83 0.21
CA THR A 77 17.57 -10.04 -0.43
C THR A 77 17.89 -11.10 0.62
N THR A 78 17.38 -12.32 0.43
CA THR A 78 17.62 -13.45 1.36
C THR A 78 18.58 -14.47 0.73
N LYS A 79 19.53 -14.99 1.52
CA LYS A 79 20.48 -16.03 1.05
C LYS A 79 19.82 -17.40 0.83
N LYS A 80 18.67 -17.65 1.46
CA LYS A 80 17.85 -18.85 1.29
C LYS A 80 16.52 -18.46 0.66
N HIS A 81 15.98 -19.33 -0.18
CA HIS A 81 14.64 -19.20 -0.74
C HIS A 81 13.60 -19.44 0.37
N VAL A 82 12.65 -18.52 0.54
CA VAL A 82 11.70 -18.54 1.66
C VAL A 82 10.48 -19.40 1.28
N VAL A 83 10.54 -20.69 1.58
CA VAL A 83 9.45 -21.66 1.31
C VAL A 83 9.09 -22.43 2.57
N ASP A 84 8.58 -21.71 3.57
CA ASP A 84 8.09 -22.34 4.80
C ASP A 84 6.68 -22.93 4.61
N LYS A 85 5.83 -22.25 3.80
CA LYS A 85 4.50 -22.72 3.37
C LYS A 85 4.20 -22.19 1.95
N ASN A 86 3.55 -22.99 1.10
CA ASN A 86 3.15 -22.59 -0.26
C ASN A 86 1.93 -21.64 -0.27
N ARG A 87 2.04 -20.50 0.43
CA ARG A 87 0.99 -19.48 0.51
C ARG A 87 1.59 -18.10 0.31
N LEU A 88 1.66 -17.68 -0.94
CA LEU A 88 2.04 -16.34 -1.41
C LEU A 88 0.95 -15.28 -1.09
N LYS A 89 0.36 -15.34 0.11
CA LYS A 89 -0.53 -14.30 0.61
C LYS A 89 0.30 -13.06 0.96
N PRO A 90 -0.05 -11.85 0.48
CA PRO A 90 0.58 -10.63 0.95
C PRO A 90 0.46 -10.52 2.48
N SER A 91 1.57 -10.24 3.16
CA SER A 91 1.56 -9.88 4.58
C SER A 91 1.46 -8.36 4.73
N LYS A 92 0.90 -7.91 5.85
CA LYS A 92 0.95 -6.50 6.28
C LYS A 92 1.91 -6.38 7.46
N ILE A 93 2.69 -5.31 7.47
CA ILE A 93 3.62 -4.98 8.55
C ILE A 93 3.04 -3.76 9.29
N SER A 94 2.97 -3.83 10.62
CA SER A 94 2.55 -2.67 11.43
C SER A 94 3.70 -1.68 11.49
N VAL A 95 3.44 -0.42 11.13
CA VAL A 95 4.43 0.67 11.13
C VAL A 95 4.04 1.74 12.15
N PRO A 96 4.97 2.32 12.93
CA PRO A 96 4.64 3.35 13.93
C PRO A 96 4.08 4.64 13.33
N HIS A 97 4.43 4.96 12.09
CA HIS A 97 3.98 6.14 11.37
C HIS A 97 3.15 5.73 10.15
N SER A 98 1.94 6.26 10.03
CA SER A 98 1.10 6.01 8.86
C SER A 98 1.76 6.54 7.59
N LEU A 99 1.83 5.69 6.56
CA LEU A 99 2.20 6.07 5.20
C LEU A 99 1.13 6.95 4.54
N ASN A 100 -0.13 6.75 4.94
CA ASN A 100 -1.30 7.42 4.40
C ASN A 100 -1.78 8.46 5.41
N LYS A 101 -1.37 9.72 5.22
CA LYS A 101 -1.69 10.84 6.13
C LYS A 101 -2.85 11.72 5.67
N SER A 102 -3.19 11.72 4.38
CA SER A 102 -4.27 12.53 3.84
C SER A 102 -5.65 12.08 4.33
N SER A 103 -6.48 13.06 4.68
CA SER A 103 -7.89 12.88 5.06
C SER A 103 -8.78 12.60 3.85
N SER A 104 -8.38 13.05 2.65
CA SER A 104 -9.11 12.97 1.38
C SER A 104 -8.96 11.66 0.59
N LEU A 105 -8.36 10.61 1.19
CA LEU A 105 -8.09 9.36 0.48
C LEU A 105 -9.36 8.55 0.19
N ASN A 106 -9.53 8.16 -1.08
CA ASN A 106 -10.63 7.30 -1.49
C ASN A 106 -10.31 5.81 -1.25
N ILE A 107 -11.04 5.17 -0.34
CA ILE A 107 -10.85 3.77 0.04
C ILE A 107 -11.94 2.88 -0.60
N CYS A 108 -11.52 1.93 -1.43
CA CYS A 108 -12.37 0.85 -1.91
C CYS A 108 -12.23 -0.40 -1.02
N LEU A 109 -13.33 -0.84 -0.43
CA LEU A 109 -13.41 -2.04 0.40
C LEU A 109 -14.02 -3.21 -0.39
N ILE A 110 -13.25 -4.27 -0.60
CA ILE A 110 -13.67 -5.48 -1.31
C ILE A 110 -13.97 -6.60 -0.30
N THR A 111 -15.22 -7.06 -0.28
CA THR A 111 -15.72 -8.00 0.73
C THR A 111 -16.06 -9.36 0.13
N ALA A 112 -16.00 -10.40 0.97
CA ALA A 112 -16.76 -11.62 0.67
C ALA A 112 -18.26 -11.29 0.59
N ASP A 113 -19.01 -12.09 -0.16
CA ASP A 113 -20.47 -12.02 -0.14
C ASP A 113 -21.01 -12.71 1.13
N PRO A 114 -22.10 -12.22 1.76
CA PRO A 114 -22.93 -11.09 1.34
C PRO A 114 -22.33 -9.72 1.66
N GLN A 115 -22.38 -8.80 0.68
CA GLN A 115 -21.91 -7.42 0.81
C GLN A 115 -22.73 -6.55 1.78
N ARG A 116 -24.02 -6.86 2.00
CA ARG A 116 -24.94 -6.00 2.78
C ARG A 116 -24.44 -5.80 4.22
N SER A 117 -24.18 -6.88 4.95
CA SER A 117 -23.74 -6.80 6.35
C SER A 117 -22.52 -5.89 6.57
N VAL A 118 -21.56 -5.86 5.63
CA VAL A 118 -20.39 -4.97 5.74
C VAL A 118 -20.75 -3.52 5.41
N LYS A 119 -21.71 -3.27 4.50
CA LYS A 119 -22.25 -1.91 4.31
C LYS A 119 -23.01 -1.42 5.53
N ASP A 120 -23.82 -2.29 6.13
CA ASP A 120 -24.62 -1.97 7.29
C ASP A 120 -23.71 -1.60 8.48
N ILE A 121 -22.60 -2.33 8.68
CA ILE A 121 -21.56 -2.01 9.68
C ILE A 121 -20.83 -0.67 9.38
N VAL A 122 -20.57 -0.34 8.11
CA VAL A 122 -19.89 0.93 7.74
C VAL A 122 -20.84 2.14 7.86
N ALA A 123 -22.16 1.90 7.79
CA ALA A 123 -23.20 2.92 7.96
C ALA A 123 -23.67 3.06 9.43
N ASP A 124 -23.29 2.15 10.32
CA ASP A 124 -23.62 2.17 11.75
C ASP A 124 -22.97 3.40 12.42
N PRO A 125 -23.71 4.23 13.19
CA PRO A 125 -23.12 5.35 13.93
C PRO A 125 -22.09 4.94 15.00
N ALA A 126 -22.02 3.66 15.40
CA ALA A 126 -20.94 3.14 16.23
C ALA A 126 -19.59 3.00 15.48
N PHE A 127 -19.59 3.07 14.15
CA PHE A 127 -18.37 3.07 13.35
C PHE A 127 -17.74 4.48 13.32
N PRO A 128 -16.40 4.63 13.45
CA PRO A 128 -15.77 5.95 13.45
C PRO A 128 -16.09 6.76 12.20
N SER A 129 -16.68 7.94 12.37
CA SER A 129 -17.11 8.83 11.29
C SER A 129 -15.97 9.28 10.38
N GLU A 130 -14.77 9.46 10.96
CA GLU A 130 -13.53 9.74 10.21
C GLU A 130 -13.14 8.61 9.23
N LEU A 131 -13.60 7.38 9.46
CA LEU A 131 -13.32 6.23 8.60
C LEU A 131 -14.46 5.99 7.62
N SER A 132 -15.74 6.14 8.02
CA SER A 132 -16.87 5.99 7.09
C SER A 132 -16.80 7.03 5.97
N SER A 133 -16.41 8.27 6.28
CA SER A 133 -16.20 9.33 5.27
C SER A 133 -15.09 9.02 4.25
N ARG A 134 -14.16 8.09 4.54
CA ARG A 134 -13.07 7.69 3.62
C ARG A 134 -13.41 6.44 2.82
N ILE A 135 -14.39 5.65 3.24
CA ILE A 135 -14.82 4.42 2.55
C ILE A 135 -15.83 4.79 1.47
N THR A 136 -15.33 5.28 0.34
CA THR A 136 -16.13 5.72 -0.82
C THR A 136 -16.98 4.58 -1.39
N LYS A 137 -16.45 3.34 -1.38
CA LYS A 137 -17.05 2.22 -2.12
C LYS A 137 -16.80 0.88 -1.43
N VAL A 138 -17.88 0.18 -1.09
CA VAL A 138 -17.85 -1.24 -0.70
C VAL A 138 -18.30 -2.08 -1.90
N ILE A 139 -17.57 -3.15 -2.26
CA ILE A 139 -17.86 -4.03 -3.41
C ILE A 139 -17.78 -5.51 -2.97
N GLY A 140 -18.83 -6.30 -3.23
CA GLY A 140 -18.81 -7.76 -3.02
C GLY A 140 -18.15 -8.50 -4.19
N LEU A 141 -17.46 -9.61 -3.92
CA LEU A 141 -16.68 -10.35 -4.93
C LEU A 141 -17.48 -10.73 -6.19
N THR A 142 -18.73 -11.20 -6.04
CA THR A 142 -19.59 -11.53 -7.19
C THR A 142 -19.81 -10.30 -8.07
N LYS A 143 -20.21 -9.16 -7.48
CA LYS A 143 -20.42 -7.91 -8.22
C LYS A 143 -19.14 -7.34 -8.84
N LEU A 144 -17.99 -7.55 -8.20
CA LEU A 144 -16.70 -7.16 -8.76
C LEU A 144 -16.44 -7.90 -10.08
N ARG A 145 -16.59 -9.23 -10.07
CA ARG A 145 -16.42 -10.08 -11.27
C ARG A 145 -17.40 -9.69 -12.38
N ASP A 146 -18.65 -9.43 -12.02
CA ASP A 146 -19.71 -9.23 -13.01
C ASP A 146 -19.68 -7.81 -13.63
N ARG A 147 -19.36 -6.76 -12.84
CA ARG A 147 -19.27 -5.36 -13.35
C ARG A 147 -17.90 -4.99 -13.91
N TYR A 148 -16.81 -5.55 -13.38
CA TYR A 148 -15.44 -5.16 -13.74
C TYR A 148 -14.72 -6.19 -14.61
N LYS A 149 -15.45 -6.81 -15.54
CA LYS A 149 -14.90 -7.78 -16.51
C LYS A 149 -14.01 -7.12 -17.57
N SER A 150 -14.42 -5.96 -18.09
CA SER A 150 -13.67 -5.23 -19.12
C SER A 150 -12.30 -4.74 -18.60
N PHE A 151 -11.37 -4.48 -19.51
CA PHE A 151 -10.05 -3.94 -19.16
C PHE A 151 -10.14 -2.45 -18.76
N GLU A 152 -11.02 -1.71 -19.44
CA GLU A 152 -11.32 -0.31 -19.21
C GLU A 152 -11.94 -0.05 -17.83
N SER A 153 -13.03 -0.77 -17.48
CA SER A 153 -13.68 -0.57 -16.18
C SER A 153 -12.76 -0.88 -15.00
N ARG A 154 -11.79 -1.79 -15.16
CA ARG A 154 -10.74 -2.05 -14.16
C ARG A 154 -9.74 -0.91 -14.06
N ARG A 155 -9.34 -0.29 -15.17
CA ARG A 155 -8.52 0.94 -15.16
C ARG A 155 -9.27 2.11 -14.50
N GLN A 156 -10.55 2.27 -14.81
CA GLN A 156 -11.40 3.28 -14.18
C GLN A 156 -11.47 3.09 -12.66
N LEU A 157 -11.72 1.86 -12.19
CA LEU A 157 -11.75 1.55 -10.74
C LEU A 157 -10.42 1.89 -10.04
N LEU A 158 -9.29 1.57 -10.68
CA LEU A 158 -7.93 1.87 -10.20
C LEU A 158 -7.63 3.38 -10.16
N SER A 159 -8.24 4.16 -11.05
CA SER A 159 -8.12 5.62 -11.08
C SER A 159 -9.03 6.31 -10.08
N GLU A 160 -10.21 5.74 -9.81
CA GLU A 160 -11.24 6.27 -8.90
C GLU A 160 -10.84 6.21 -7.41
N HIS A 161 -9.95 5.28 -7.02
CA HIS A 161 -9.58 5.05 -5.61
C HIS A 161 -8.08 4.97 -5.41
N ASP A 162 -7.63 5.35 -4.21
CA ASP A 162 -6.21 5.35 -3.83
C ASP A 162 -5.80 4.07 -3.12
N VAL A 163 -6.65 3.58 -2.23
CA VAL A 163 -6.37 2.42 -1.38
C VAL A 163 -7.43 1.35 -1.58
N PHE A 164 -6.98 0.12 -1.81
CA PHE A 164 -7.84 -1.05 -1.87
C PHE A 164 -7.65 -1.90 -0.61
N LEU A 165 -8.72 -2.15 0.11
CA LEU A 165 -8.77 -3.09 1.23
C LEU A 165 -9.56 -4.32 0.80
N ALA A 166 -9.13 -5.52 1.20
CA ALA A 166 -9.80 -6.76 0.82
C ALA A 166 -9.87 -7.76 1.98
N ASP A 167 -10.95 -8.52 2.06
CA ASP A 167 -11.07 -9.63 3.01
C ASP A 167 -10.01 -10.73 2.71
N ASP A 168 -9.25 -11.14 3.73
CA ASP A 168 -8.22 -12.20 3.65
C ASP A 168 -8.77 -13.56 3.14
N ARG A 169 -10.08 -13.77 3.19
CA ARG A 169 -10.76 -14.95 2.61
C ARG A 169 -10.84 -14.92 1.08
N ILE A 170 -10.84 -13.73 0.47
CA ILE A 170 -10.98 -13.56 -0.99
C ILE A 170 -9.70 -13.10 -1.69
N ILE A 171 -8.68 -12.64 -0.96
CA ILE A 171 -7.46 -12.02 -1.49
C ILE A 171 -6.78 -12.78 -2.65
N MET A 172 -6.83 -14.12 -2.64
CA MET A 172 -6.27 -14.95 -3.72
C MET A 172 -7.17 -14.97 -4.97
N ARG A 173 -8.50 -14.93 -4.80
CA ARG A 173 -9.49 -14.84 -5.89
C ARG A 173 -9.52 -13.44 -6.54
N LEU A 174 -8.94 -12.44 -5.87
CA LEU A 174 -8.78 -11.10 -6.43
C LEU A 174 -7.67 -11.02 -7.50
N VAL A 175 -6.70 -11.92 -7.48
CA VAL A 175 -5.64 -11.98 -8.51
C VAL A 175 -6.25 -12.25 -9.89
N GLU A 176 -7.17 -13.22 -9.98
CA GLU A 176 -7.86 -13.60 -11.21
C GLU A 176 -8.86 -12.53 -11.69
N THR A 177 -9.62 -11.94 -10.76
CA THR A 177 -10.71 -11.00 -11.10
C THR A 177 -10.21 -9.59 -11.42
N LEU A 178 -9.25 -9.05 -10.66
CA LEU A 178 -8.64 -7.75 -10.96
C LEU A 178 -7.59 -7.86 -12.08
N GLY A 179 -6.84 -8.97 -12.12
CA GLY A 179 -5.83 -9.25 -13.14
C GLY A 179 -4.62 -8.31 -13.11
N LYS A 180 -3.81 -8.37 -14.18
CA LYS A 180 -2.47 -7.76 -14.23
C LYS A 180 -2.44 -6.25 -13.95
N ILE A 181 -3.47 -5.48 -14.34
CA ILE A 181 -3.51 -4.01 -14.12
C ILE A 181 -3.26 -3.65 -12.64
N PHE A 182 -4.00 -4.28 -11.74
CA PHE A 182 -3.92 -4.00 -10.31
C PHE A 182 -2.62 -4.50 -9.68
N TYR A 183 -2.14 -5.68 -10.10
CA TYR A 183 -0.94 -6.28 -9.53
C TYR A 183 0.37 -5.79 -10.16
N GLN A 184 0.34 -5.14 -11.33
CA GLN A 184 1.47 -4.37 -11.86
C GLN A 184 1.55 -2.97 -11.22
N SER A 185 0.41 -2.41 -10.78
CA SER A 185 0.36 -1.16 -10.02
C SER A 185 0.81 -1.33 -8.57
N SER A 186 1.13 -0.20 -7.92
CA SER A 186 1.39 -0.09 -6.48
C SER A 186 0.09 -0.20 -5.64
N LYS A 187 -1.08 0.11 -6.21
CA LYS A 187 -2.39 0.10 -5.51
C LYS A 187 -2.98 -1.32 -5.36
N ARG A 188 -2.19 -2.26 -4.83
CA ARG A 188 -2.62 -3.66 -4.63
C ARG A 188 -3.56 -3.78 -3.43
N PRO A 189 -4.58 -4.67 -3.45
CA PRO A 189 -5.47 -4.87 -2.31
C PRO A 189 -4.74 -5.35 -1.05
N ILE A 190 -4.92 -4.63 0.06
CA ILE A 190 -4.34 -4.96 1.37
C ILE A 190 -5.28 -5.92 2.12
N PRO A 191 -4.79 -7.07 2.62
CA PRO A 191 -5.63 -8.00 3.36
C PRO A 191 -6.01 -7.47 4.75
N ILE A 192 -7.30 -7.36 4.98
CA ILE A 192 -7.92 -7.09 6.28
C ILE A 192 -8.76 -8.29 6.71
N ARG A 193 -8.91 -8.49 8.02
CA ARG A 193 -9.83 -9.49 8.57
C ARG A 193 -11.12 -8.78 8.94
N ILE A 194 -12.14 -8.99 8.10
CA ILE A 194 -13.53 -8.53 8.35
C ILE A 194 -14.29 -9.64 9.10
N GLU A 195 -13.60 -10.37 9.98
CA GLU A 195 -14.18 -11.53 10.65
C GLU A 195 -15.03 -11.10 11.84
N GLN A 196 -16.36 -11.21 11.67
CA GLN A 196 -17.13 -11.85 12.74
C GLN A 196 -16.87 -13.36 12.65
N ILE A 197 -16.18 -13.90 13.66
CA ILE A 197 -16.26 -15.32 13.99
C ILE A 197 -17.42 -15.46 14.97
N ASP A 198 -18.45 -16.16 14.52
CA ASP A 198 -19.22 -17.12 15.31
C ASP A 198 -20.00 -18.01 14.33
N LYS A 199 -19.88 -19.34 14.45
CA LYS A 199 -20.73 -20.31 13.74
C LYS A 199 -20.82 -21.62 14.54
N VAL A 200 -21.87 -21.79 15.32
CA VAL A 200 -22.25 -23.09 15.90
C VAL A 200 -23.65 -23.38 15.35
N ASP A 201 -23.95 -24.51 14.70
CA ASP A 201 -23.15 -25.72 14.47
C ASP A 201 -22.54 -25.78 13.04
N GLY A 202 -21.24 -26.07 12.93
CA GLY A 202 -20.63 -26.36 11.62
C GLY A 202 -19.10 -26.49 11.45
N LYS A 203 -18.16 -26.03 12.29
CA LYS A 203 -18.19 -25.15 13.47
C LYS A 203 -17.09 -24.06 13.32
N ARG A 204 -17.34 -22.85 13.83
CA ARG A 204 -16.33 -21.83 14.21
C ARG A 204 -16.62 -21.47 15.67
N VAL A 205 -15.62 -21.64 16.53
CA VAL A 205 -15.73 -21.56 17.99
C VAL A 205 -15.90 -20.11 18.46
N LYS A 206 -16.77 -19.91 19.46
CA LYS A 206 -16.92 -18.65 20.20
C LYS A 206 -15.65 -18.34 20.98
N LYS A 207 -15.18 -17.09 20.91
CA LYS A 207 -14.10 -16.62 21.77
C LYS A 207 -14.58 -16.62 23.23
N ASP A 208 -13.91 -17.38 24.09
CA ASP A 208 -14.21 -17.38 25.54
C ASP A 208 -14.01 -15.98 26.15
N PRO A 209 -14.97 -15.49 26.96
CA PRO A 209 -14.83 -14.23 27.70
C PRO A 209 -14.47 -14.48 29.17
N LYS A 210 -13.18 -14.68 29.45
CA LYS A 210 -12.57 -14.21 30.72
C LYS A 210 -11.06 -14.05 30.59
#